data_AF-A0A958C1G8-F1
#
_entry.id   AF-A0A958C1G8-F1
#
_cell.length_a   1.000
_cell.length_b   1.000
_cell.length_c   1.000
_cell.angle_alpha   90.00
_cell.angle_beta   90.00
_cell.angle_gamma   90.00
#
_symmetry.space_group_name_H-M   'P 1'
#
loop_
_entity.id
_entity.type
_entity.pdbx_description
1 polymer ?
#
loop_
_entity_poly.entity_id
_entity_poly.type
_entity_poly.pdbx_seq_one_letter_code
_entity_poly.pdbx_strand_id
1 'polypeptide(L)'
;MLPLFAQYSDLPALQAACLVCTRCNLSQTRRNVVFGAGDPSARLMLIGQGASQTDDRTGLPYSGPAGEYLDKALQAAGLSREEVWITNVTKCLAAKEGKDGRAELRTPRKAELDACRPWLE
;
A
#
# COMPACT_ATOMS: atom_id res chain seq x y z
N MET A 1 -4.43 12.82 21.80
CA MET A 1 -5.06 12.32 20.55
C MET A 1 -4.86 10.82 20.56
N LEU A 2 -5.94 10.02 20.59
CA LEU A 2 -5.82 8.56 20.61
C LEU A 2 -5.09 8.10 19.34
N PRO A 3 -4.17 7.11 19.45
CA PRO A 3 -3.55 6.53 18.27
C PRO A 3 -4.61 5.90 17.37
N LEU A 4 -4.34 5.86 16.06
CA LEU A 4 -5.34 5.51 15.05
C LEU A 4 -5.92 4.10 15.24
N PHE A 5 -5.12 3.16 15.74
CA PHE A 5 -5.55 1.79 16.08
C PHE A 5 -6.61 1.74 17.20
N ALA A 6 -6.70 2.76 18.05
CA ALA A 6 -7.75 2.85 19.08
C ALA A 6 -9.09 3.37 18.52
N GLN A 7 -9.14 3.73 17.23
CA GLN A 7 -10.32 4.31 16.59
C GLN A 7 -11.13 3.29 15.76
N TYR A 8 -10.55 2.14 15.44
CA TYR A 8 -11.18 1.12 14.60
C TYR A 8 -11.15 -0.24 15.30
N SER A 9 -12.29 -0.92 15.35
CA SER A 9 -12.49 -2.18 16.08
C SER A 9 -12.05 -3.42 15.31
N ASP A 10 -11.89 -3.31 14.00
CA ASP A 10 -11.58 -4.41 13.10
C ASP A 10 -10.93 -3.92 11.80
N LEU A 11 -10.39 -4.87 11.03
CA LEU A 11 -9.70 -4.60 9.78
C LEU A 11 -10.61 -4.02 8.68
N PRO A 12 -11.87 -4.48 8.49
CA PRO A 12 -12.79 -3.85 7.55
C PRO A 12 -13.04 -2.36 7.84
N ALA A 13 -13.23 -1.98 9.11
CA ALA A 13 -13.38 -0.58 9.51
C ALA A 13 -12.11 0.24 9.24
N LEU A 14 -10.93 -0.33 9.57
CA LEU A 14 -9.64 0.28 9.26
C LEU A 14 -9.44 0.49 7.75
N GLN A 15 -9.80 -0.52 6.96
CA GLN A 15 -9.72 -0.47 5.50
C GLN A 15 -10.63 0.63 4.94
N ALA A 16 -11.90 0.65 5.34
CA ALA A 16 -12.87 1.66 4.88
C ALA A 16 -12.37 3.09 5.16
N ALA A 17 -11.83 3.32 6.35
CA ALA A 17 -11.26 4.62 6.71
C ALA A 17 -9.97 4.94 5.92
N CYS A 18 -9.12 3.95 5.67
CA CYS A 18 -7.90 4.14 4.89
C CYS A 18 -8.21 4.53 3.44
N LEU A 19 -9.21 3.90 2.82
CA LEU A 19 -9.58 4.13 1.42
C LEU A 19 -10.00 5.58 1.13
N VAL A 20 -10.46 6.32 2.15
CA VAL A 20 -10.86 7.74 2.04
C VAL A 20 -9.85 8.70 2.67
N CYS A 21 -8.69 8.22 3.11
CA CYS A 21 -7.67 9.01 3.80
C CYS A 21 -7.19 10.23 2.98
N THR A 22 -7.06 11.40 3.61
CA THR A 22 -6.51 12.63 3.01
C THR A 22 -5.36 13.24 3.83
N ARG A 23 -4.71 12.44 4.69
CA ARG A 23 -3.70 12.91 5.67
C ARG A 23 -2.41 13.48 5.06
N CYS A 24 -2.17 13.31 3.76
CA CYS A 24 -1.01 13.88 3.08
C CYS A 24 -1.33 14.24 1.62
N ASN A 25 -0.42 14.99 0.99
CA ASN A 25 -0.54 15.48 -0.38
C ASN A 25 -0.71 14.38 -1.44
N LEU A 26 -0.27 13.14 -1.18
CA LEU A 26 -0.45 12.04 -2.14
C LEU A 26 -1.93 11.76 -2.45
N SER A 27 -2.86 12.17 -1.58
CA SER A 27 -4.30 12.05 -1.83
C SER A 27 -4.79 12.88 -3.01
N GLN A 28 -4.05 13.90 -3.40
CA GLN A 28 -4.43 14.83 -4.47
C GLN A 28 -4.13 14.26 -5.86
N THR A 29 -3.20 13.32 -5.96
CA THR A 29 -2.68 12.81 -7.24
C THR A 29 -2.85 11.32 -7.44
N ARG A 30 -3.08 10.54 -6.35
CA ARG A 30 -3.35 9.10 -6.46
C ARG A 30 -4.60 8.84 -7.28
N ARG A 31 -4.68 7.68 -7.93
CA ARG A 31 -5.92 7.14 -8.46
C ARG A 31 -6.65 6.29 -7.44
N ASN A 32 -5.93 5.41 -6.75
CA ASN A 32 -6.50 4.56 -5.70
C ASN A 32 -5.63 4.57 -4.44
N VAL A 33 -6.26 4.27 -3.32
CA VAL A 33 -5.54 3.85 -2.12
C VAL A 33 -5.28 2.35 -2.22
N VAL A 34 -4.04 1.94 -2.01
CA VAL A 34 -3.59 0.56 -1.99
C VAL A 34 -3.43 0.13 -0.54
N PHE A 35 -4.50 -0.43 0.04
CA PHE A 35 -4.55 -0.77 1.47
C PHE A 35 -3.68 -1.98 1.82
N GLY A 36 -4.04 -3.15 1.32
CA GLY A 36 -3.41 -4.44 1.57
C GLY A 36 -4.26 -5.55 0.98
N ALA A 37 -3.67 -6.72 0.77
CA ALA A 37 -4.36 -7.88 0.19
C ALA A 37 -3.78 -9.20 0.70
N GLY A 38 -4.58 -10.27 0.58
CA GLY A 38 -4.25 -11.62 1.05
C GLY A 38 -4.99 -11.97 2.35
N ASP A 39 -4.45 -12.93 3.12
CA ASP A 39 -5.06 -13.36 4.37
C ASP A 39 -4.69 -12.41 5.53
N PRO A 40 -5.66 -11.69 6.13
CA PRO A 40 -5.39 -10.80 7.26
C PRO A 40 -4.98 -11.53 8.54
N SER A 41 -5.18 -12.84 8.61
CA SER A 41 -4.71 -13.71 9.69
C SER A 41 -3.38 -14.42 9.36
N ALA A 42 -2.77 -14.11 8.22
CA ALA A 42 -1.52 -14.71 7.79
C ALA A 42 -0.39 -14.51 8.81
N ARG A 43 0.45 -15.54 8.95
CA ARG A 43 1.64 -15.49 9.81
C ARG A 43 2.79 -14.70 9.19
N LEU A 44 2.74 -14.45 7.89
CA LEU A 44 3.74 -13.70 7.14
C LEU A 44 3.09 -12.45 6.54
N MET A 45 3.68 -11.30 6.86
CA MET A 45 3.33 -10.01 6.29
C MET A 45 4.51 -9.47 5.48
N LEU A 46 4.24 -9.06 4.25
CA LEU A 46 5.21 -8.45 3.34
C LEU A 46 4.89 -6.97 3.17
N ILE A 47 5.89 -6.12 3.39
CA ILE A 47 5.73 -4.66 3.41
C ILE A 47 6.67 -4.03 2.39
N GLY A 48 6.10 -3.48 1.32
CA GLY A 48 6.80 -2.65 0.34
C GLY A 48 6.90 -1.19 0.74
N GLN A 49 7.68 -0.40 0.00
CA GLN A 49 7.83 1.03 0.28
C GLN A 49 6.55 1.82 -0.04
N GLY A 50 5.91 1.55 -1.17
CA GLY A 50 4.79 2.34 -1.68
C GLY A 50 4.17 1.73 -2.94
N ALA A 51 2.98 2.21 -3.29
CA ALA A 51 2.26 1.75 -4.47
C ALA A 51 3.04 2.05 -5.77
N SER A 52 3.07 1.07 -6.67
CA SER A 52 3.50 1.28 -8.06
C SER A 52 2.42 1.99 -8.90
N GLN A 53 2.72 2.40 -10.12
CA GLN A 53 1.68 2.93 -11.04
C GLN A 53 0.61 1.88 -11.35
N THR A 54 0.98 0.60 -11.44
CA THR A 54 0.02 -0.47 -11.68
C THR A 54 -0.85 -0.68 -10.45
N ASP A 55 -0.27 -0.66 -9.26
CA ASP A 55 -0.98 -0.80 -7.98
C ASP A 55 -1.97 0.36 -7.80
N ASP A 56 -1.55 1.60 -8.08
CA ASP A 56 -2.41 2.78 -8.03
C ASP A 56 -3.57 2.69 -9.02
N ARG A 57 -3.38 2.04 -10.17
CA ARG A 57 -4.45 1.81 -11.14
C ARG A 57 -5.42 0.73 -10.71
N THR A 58 -4.95 -0.35 -10.09
CA THR A 58 -5.76 -1.53 -9.73
C THR A 58 -6.35 -1.44 -8.32
N GLY A 59 -5.75 -0.63 -7.43
CA GLY A 59 -6.03 -0.63 -6.00
C GLY A 59 -5.39 -1.82 -5.25
N LEU A 60 -4.59 -2.66 -5.91
CA LEU A 60 -4.02 -3.89 -5.35
C LEU A 60 -2.50 -3.78 -5.22
N PRO A 61 -1.92 -4.22 -4.09
CA PRO A 61 -0.47 -4.16 -3.88
C PRO A 61 0.25 -5.18 -4.76
N TYR A 62 1.40 -4.78 -5.31
CA TYR A 62 2.24 -5.65 -6.14
C TYR A 62 1.44 -6.30 -7.28
N SER A 63 0.72 -5.48 -8.06
CA SER A 63 -0.16 -5.95 -9.15
C SER A 63 0.46 -5.77 -10.54
N GLY A 64 1.76 -5.44 -10.61
CA GLY A 64 2.53 -5.30 -11.84
C GLY A 64 3.69 -6.31 -11.93
N PRO A 65 4.72 -6.06 -12.76
CA PRO A 65 5.82 -7.01 -12.97
C PRO A 65 6.56 -7.42 -11.68
N ALA A 66 6.75 -6.48 -10.74
CA ALA A 66 7.33 -6.80 -9.42
C ALA A 66 6.47 -7.80 -8.63
N GLY A 67 5.15 -7.79 -8.84
CA GLY A 67 4.22 -8.77 -8.29
C GLY A 67 4.42 -10.16 -8.84
N GLU A 68 4.67 -10.30 -10.15
CA GLU A 68 4.96 -11.60 -10.76
C GLU A 68 6.26 -12.20 -10.22
N TYR A 69 7.26 -11.38 -9.92
CA TYR A 69 8.47 -11.84 -9.24
C TYR A 69 8.21 -12.25 -7.80
N LEU A 70 7.38 -11.49 -7.08
CA LEU A 70 6.96 -11.85 -5.73
C LEU A 70 6.22 -13.19 -5.71
N ASP A 71 5.31 -13.41 -6.65
CA ASP A 71 4.55 -14.66 -6.75
C ASP A 71 5.46 -15.86 -6.99
N LYS A 72 6.47 -15.72 -7.85
CA LYS A 72 7.50 -16.76 -8.08
C LYS A 72 8.33 -17.03 -6.81
N ALA A 73 8.67 -15.99 -6.05
CA ALA A 73 9.42 -16.14 -4.81
C ALA A 73 8.59 -16.83 -3.72
N LEU A 74 7.31 -16.49 -3.59
CA LEU A 74 6.36 -17.16 -2.69
C LEU A 74 6.22 -18.64 -3.07
N GLN A 75 6.01 -18.94 -4.34
CA GLN A 75 5.92 -20.32 -4.83
C GLN A 75 7.19 -21.13 -4.53
N ALA A 76 8.37 -20.54 -4.75
CA ALA A 76 9.64 -21.18 -4.42
C ALA A 76 9.80 -21.44 -2.91
N ALA A 77 9.14 -20.65 -2.07
CA ALA A 77 9.08 -20.84 -0.62
C ALA A 77 7.91 -21.75 -0.18
N GLY A 78 7.12 -22.30 -1.11
CA GLY A 78 5.97 -23.15 -0.81
C GLY A 78 4.74 -22.40 -0.28
N LEU A 79 4.61 -21.11 -0.62
CA LEU A 79 3.50 -20.25 -0.23
C LEU A 79 2.74 -19.74 -1.46
N SER A 80 1.44 -19.49 -1.31
CA SER A 80 0.63 -18.71 -2.25
C SER A 80 0.46 -17.26 -1.80
N ARG A 81 -0.02 -16.41 -2.72
CA ARG A 81 -0.30 -14.99 -2.42
C ARG A 81 -1.44 -14.84 -1.41
N GLU A 82 -2.38 -15.76 -1.42
CA GLU A 82 -3.54 -15.78 -0.53
C GLU A 82 -3.16 -16.18 0.90
N GLU A 83 -2.02 -16.84 1.11
CA GLU A 83 -1.52 -17.30 2.41
C GLU A 83 -0.66 -16.25 3.15
N VAL A 84 -0.45 -15.08 2.55
CA VAL A 84 0.34 -13.98 3.10
C VAL A 84 -0.46 -12.69 3.13
N TRP A 85 -0.10 -11.74 3.98
CA TRP A 85 -0.62 -10.37 3.91
C TRP A 85 0.38 -9.45 3.22
N ILE A 86 -0.01 -8.77 2.14
CA ILE A 86 0.87 -7.87 1.38
C ILE A 86 0.37 -6.44 1.51
N THR A 87 1.25 -5.51 1.84
CA THR A 87 0.92 -4.08 1.91
C THR A 87 2.15 -3.20 1.64
N ASN A 88 1.99 -1.89 1.78
CA ASN A 88 3.03 -0.88 1.66
C ASN A 88 3.09 0.05 2.87
N VAL A 89 4.26 0.66 3.11
CA VAL A 89 4.40 1.75 4.09
C VAL A 89 3.55 2.95 3.68
N THR A 90 3.61 3.38 2.41
CA THR A 90 2.65 4.36 1.87
C THR A 90 1.53 3.69 1.08
N LYS A 91 0.28 4.00 1.42
CA LYS A 91 -0.91 3.46 0.74
C LYS A 91 -1.26 4.18 -0.57
N CYS A 92 -0.47 5.17 -1.00
CA CYS A 92 -0.72 5.98 -2.20
C CYS A 92 0.56 6.04 -3.05
N LEU A 93 0.39 6.27 -4.35
CA LEU A 93 1.51 6.48 -5.28
C LEU A 93 2.28 7.76 -4.96
N ALA A 94 3.57 7.62 -4.65
CA ALA A 94 4.47 8.76 -4.55
C ALA A 94 5.09 9.04 -5.93
N ALA A 95 4.50 9.99 -6.66
CA ALA A 95 4.99 10.43 -7.95
C ALA A 95 5.29 11.94 -7.99
N LYS A 96 6.01 12.35 -9.02
CA LYS A 96 6.18 13.74 -9.47
C LYS A 96 5.80 13.80 -10.96
N GLU A 97 5.56 15.00 -11.46
CA GLU A 97 5.38 15.19 -12.90
C GLU A 97 6.71 14.90 -13.63
N GLY A 98 6.66 13.95 -14.57
CA GLY A 98 7.77 13.58 -15.43
C GLY A 98 7.92 14.53 -16.61
N LYS A 99 9.06 14.46 -17.29
CA LYS A 99 9.39 15.36 -18.42
C LYS A 99 8.45 15.22 -19.62
N ASP A 100 7.78 14.09 -19.75
CA ASP A 100 6.81 13.76 -20.79
C ASP A 100 5.35 13.99 -20.33
N GLY A 101 5.15 14.64 -19.18
CA GLY A 101 3.84 14.85 -18.56
C GLY A 101 3.27 13.61 -17.88
N ARG A 102 4.00 12.49 -17.84
CA ARG A 102 3.56 11.26 -17.13
C ARG A 102 4.05 11.26 -15.70
N ALA A 103 3.33 10.56 -14.82
CA ALA A 103 3.76 10.39 -13.44
C ALA A 103 5.08 9.61 -13.36
N GLU A 104 6.12 10.24 -12.84
CA GLU A 104 7.41 9.60 -12.56
C GLU A 104 7.45 9.18 -11.09
N LEU A 105 7.72 7.90 -10.83
CA LEU A 105 7.87 7.37 -9.48
C LEU A 105 9.00 8.07 -8.75
N ARG A 106 8.81 8.28 -7.44
CA ARG A 106 9.84 8.78 -6.54
C ARG A 106 9.75 8.10 -5.19
N THR A 107 10.81 8.21 -4.41
CA THR A 107 10.78 7.81 -3.00
C THR A 107 9.77 8.68 -2.23
N PRO A 108 8.95 8.09 -1.35
CA PRO A 108 8.10 8.86 -0.45
C PRO A 108 8.93 9.75 0.48
N ARG A 109 8.44 10.96 0.73
CA ARG A 109 9.07 11.93 1.64
C ARG A 109 8.78 11.54 3.09
N LYS A 110 9.63 12.00 4.02
CA LYS A 110 9.43 11.73 5.46
C LYS A 110 8.02 12.09 5.95
N ALA A 111 7.49 13.25 5.57
CA ALA A 111 6.14 13.67 5.95
C ALA A 111 5.04 12.72 5.41
N GLU A 112 5.24 12.12 4.24
CA GLU A 112 4.31 11.15 3.65
C GLU A 112 4.38 9.82 4.40
N LEU A 113 5.59 9.37 4.77
CA LEU A 113 5.80 8.19 5.61
C LEU A 113 5.16 8.37 7.00
N ASP A 114 5.44 9.50 7.67
CA ASP A 114 4.91 9.82 8.99
C ASP A 114 3.38 9.90 8.99
N ALA A 115 2.78 10.50 7.94
CA ALA A 115 1.33 10.62 7.81
C ALA A 115 0.63 9.27 7.56
N CYS A 116 1.32 8.33 6.91
CA CYS A 116 0.77 7.03 6.50
C CYS A 116 1.03 5.90 7.51
N ARG A 117 2.08 6.03 8.33
CA ARG A 117 2.46 5.10 9.39
C ARG A 117 1.29 4.57 10.25
N PRO A 118 0.30 5.40 10.66
CA PRO A 118 -0.81 4.91 11.47
C PRO A 118 -1.73 3.87 10.79
N TRP A 119 -1.63 3.67 9.46
CA TRP A 119 -2.35 2.61 8.74
C TRP A 119 -1.59 1.27 8.70
N LEU A 120 -0.39 1.22 9.30
CA LEU A 120 0.46 0.02 9.36
C LEU A 120 0.64 -0.48 10.81
N GLU A 121 0.45 0.41 11.79
CA GLU A 121 0.63 0.14 13.23
C GLU A 121 -0.66 -0.36 13.91
#